data_AF-A0A2W4SF53-F1
#
_entry.id   AF-A0A2W4SF53-F1
#
_cell.length_a   1.000
_cell.length_b   1.000
_cell.length_c   1.000
_cell.angle_alpha   90.00
_cell.angle_beta   90.00
_cell.angle_gamma   90.00
#
_symmetry.space_group_name_H-M   'P 1'
#
loop_
_entity.id
_entity.type
_entity.pdbx_description
1 polymer ?
#
loop_
_entity_poly.entity_id
_entity_poly.type
_entity_poly.pdbx_seq_one_letter_code
_entity_poly.pdbx_strand_id
1 'polypeptide(L)'
;MRNYGGSALMLFVTTAAAIGSYTINLKVSAERAAVDKLRRQIVVDARDMRNLQAELRTRARFPEMQRWNDSVLQMSAPSAQQYLRSPVQLASLVAPPPPAGMAPDDSAVVRYAVTAPTEASAPTAPIVRVGYAREPGLAPPVATTARLITAGYQAPVKPAYRPPASVRPASPRVSATSMAADIGASLDAAPAVGAPRDLLPDGGQ
;
A
#
# COMPACT_ATOMS: atom_id res chain seq x y z
N MET A 1 -8.47 -80.11 -1.66
CA MET A 1 -8.47 -78.78 -1.00
C MET A 1 -7.10 -78.07 -1.08
N ARG A 2 -6.36 -78.15 -2.20
CA ARG A 2 -4.92 -77.78 -2.24
C ARG A 2 -4.58 -76.48 -2.99
N ASN A 3 -5.57 -75.76 -3.53
CA ASN A 3 -5.34 -74.59 -4.40
C ASN A 3 -5.67 -73.23 -3.77
N TYR A 4 -6.27 -73.19 -2.58
CA TYR A 4 -6.71 -71.94 -1.94
C TYR A 4 -5.55 -71.08 -1.40
N GLY A 5 -4.38 -71.68 -1.17
CA GLY A 5 -3.21 -70.96 -0.67
C GLY A 5 -2.71 -69.89 -1.65
N GLY A 6 -2.69 -70.20 -2.96
CA GLY A 6 -2.25 -69.27 -3.99
C GLY A 6 -3.23 -68.10 -4.20
N SER A 7 -4.54 -68.37 -4.19
CA SER A 7 -5.57 -67.32 -4.31
C SER A 7 -5.60 -66.39 -3.08
N ALA A 8 -5.39 -66.92 -1.88
CA ALA A 8 -5.31 -66.11 -0.67
C ALA A 8 -4.11 -65.15 -0.69
N LEU A 9 -2.96 -65.60 -1.20
CA LEU A 9 -1.78 -64.76 -1.38
C LEU A 9 -2.04 -63.60 -2.35
N MET A 10 -2.64 -63.88 -3.51
CA MET A 10 -2.99 -62.86 -4.52
C MET A 10 -3.94 -61.79 -3.98
N LEU A 11 -4.96 -62.21 -3.20
CA LEU A 11 -5.89 -61.29 -2.55
C LEU A 11 -5.18 -60.40 -1.52
N PHE A 12 -4.30 -60.98 -0.71
CA PHE A 12 -3.51 -60.22 0.27
C PHE A 12 -2.62 -59.18 -0.41
N VAL A 13 -1.87 -59.57 -1.44
CA VAL A 13 -1.00 -58.66 -2.20
C VAL A 13 -1.80 -57.52 -2.83
N THR A 14 -2.94 -57.83 -3.44
CA THR A 14 -3.80 -56.82 -4.08
C THR A 14 -4.37 -55.84 -3.05
N THR A 15 -4.80 -56.35 -1.89
CA THR A 15 -5.32 -55.52 -0.80
C THR A 15 -4.23 -54.62 -0.21
N ALA A 16 -3.03 -55.16 -0.01
CA ALA A 16 -1.89 -54.38 0.47
C ALA A 16 -1.49 -53.28 -0.51
N ALA A 17 -1.49 -53.57 -1.81
CA ALA A 17 -1.25 -52.58 -2.86
C ALA A 17 -2.34 -51.49 -2.88
N ALA A 18 -3.61 -51.86 -2.75
CA ALA A 18 -4.72 -50.92 -2.67
C ALA A 18 -4.56 -49.97 -1.47
N ILE A 19 -4.26 -50.51 -0.28
CA ILE A 19 -4.03 -49.71 0.93
C ILE A 19 -2.82 -48.79 0.74
N GLY A 20 -1.70 -49.31 0.23
CA GLY A 20 -0.50 -48.52 -0.04
C GLY A 20 -0.76 -47.34 -0.98
N SER A 21 -1.43 -47.60 -2.11
CA SER A 21 -1.80 -46.56 -3.08
C SER A 21 -2.77 -45.53 -2.51
N TYR A 22 -3.68 -45.94 -1.62
CA TYR A 22 -4.59 -45.02 -0.96
C TYR A 22 -3.84 -44.06 -0.03
N THR A 23 -2.90 -44.56 0.77
CA THR A 23 -2.13 -43.70 1.68
C THR A 23 -1.29 -42.67 0.92
N ILE A 24 -0.68 -43.05 -0.20
CA ILE A 24 0.16 -42.12 -0.97
C ILE A 24 -0.70 -41.03 -1.64
N ASN A 25 -1.88 -41.38 -2.16
CA ASN A 25 -2.83 -40.41 -2.73
C ASN A 25 -3.32 -39.41 -1.67
N LEU A 26 -3.57 -39.88 -0.45
CA LEU A 26 -4.00 -39.02 0.65
C LEU A 26 -2.89 -38.06 1.08
N LYS A 27 -1.63 -38.52 1.14
CA LYS A 27 -0.48 -37.65 1.42
C LYS A 27 -0.28 -36.60 0.34
N VAL A 28 -0.34 -36.97 -0.94
CA VAL A 28 -0.25 -36.01 -2.05
C VAL A 28 -1.36 -34.96 -1.98
N SER A 29 -2.57 -35.36 -1.61
CA SER A 29 -3.70 -34.44 -1.42
C SER A 29 -3.45 -33.47 -0.25
N ALA A 30 -2.91 -33.97 0.86
CA ALA A 30 -2.53 -33.13 2.00
C ALA A 30 -1.42 -32.12 1.65
N GLU A 31 -0.41 -32.54 0.88
CA GLU A 31 0.67 -31.65 0.42
C GLU A 31 0.14 -30.57 -0.53
N ARG A 32 -0.77 -30.91 -1.45
CA ARG A 32 -1.44 -29.92 -2.32
C ARG A 32 -2.23 -28.90 -1.50
N ALA A 33 -2.97 -29.35 -0.50
CA ALA A 33 -3.70 -28.47 0.40
C ALA A 33 -2.77 -27.55 1.22
N ALA A 34 -1.61 -28.06 1.66
CA ALA A 34 -0.61 -27.27 2.37
C ALA A 34 0.01 -26.17 1.47
N VAL A 35 0.34 -26.50 0.22
CA VAL A 35 0.83 -25.53 -0.77
C VAL A 35 -0.22 -24.45 -1.06
N ASP A 36 -1.48 -24.82 -1.23
CA ASP A 36 -2.55 -23.85 -1.49
C ASP A 36 -2.81 -22.94 -0.28
N LYS A 37 -2.67 -23.46 0.95
CA LYS A 37 -2.71 -22.64 2.16
C LYS A 37 -1.58 -21.61 2.18
N LEU A 38 -0.34 -22.02 1.88
CA LEU A 38 0.81 -21.12 1.81
C LEU A 38 0.62 -20.05 0.74
N ARG A 39 0.14 -20.42 -0.45
CA ARG A 39 -0.17 -19.46 -1.53
C ARG A 39 -1.17 -18.40 -1.08
N ARG A 40 -2.22 -18.79 -0.34
CA ARG A 40 -3.18 -17.85 0.23
C ARG A 40 -2.53 -16.92 1.25
N GLN A 41 -1.66 -17.44 2.12
CA GLN A 41 -0.91 -16.63 3.08
C GLN A 41 -0.03 -15.59 2.37
N ILE A 42 0.72 -15.99 1.34
CA ILE A 42 1.55 -15.07 0.55
C ILE A 42 0.70 -13.92 -0.04
N VAL A 43 -0.52 -14.21 -0.53
CA VAL A 43 -1.41 -13.17 -1.07
C VAL A 43 -1.89 -12.21 0.02
N VAL A 44 -2.18 -12.70 1.21
CA VAL A 44 -2.56 -11.87 2.37
C VAL A 44 -1.38 -11.00 2.78
N ASP A 45 -0.20 -11.59 3.00
CA ASP A 45 1.01 -10.88 3.40
C ASP A 45 1.40 -9.81 2.37
N ALA A 46 1.24 -10.09 1.07
CA ALA A 46 1.48 -9.13 0.00
C ALA A 46 0.47 -7.97 0.00
N ARG A 47 -0.76 -8.16 0.48
CA ARG A 47 -1.72 -7.07 0.68
C ARG A 47 -1.33 -6.23 1.89
N ASP A 48 -0.92 -6.87 2.98
CA ASP A 48 -0.49 -6.18 4.19
C ASP A 48 0.75 -5.33 3.94
N MET A 49 1.75 -5.87 3.23
CA MET A 49 2.92 -5.09 2.82
C MET A 49 2.53 -3.85 1.99
N ARG A 50 1.57 -3.98 1.07
CA ARG A 50 1.10 -2.83 0.28
C ARG A 50 0.38 -1.79 1.14
N ASN A 51 -0.41 -2.23 2.13
CA ASN A 51 -1.04 -1.32 3.07
C ASN A 51 0.00 -0.59 3.92
N LEU A 52 0.95 -1.33 4.50
CA LEU A 52 2.06 -0.75 5.27
C LEU A 52 2.89 0.22 4.44
N GLN A 53 3.19 -0.11 3.19
CA GLN A 53 3.90 0.79 2.27
C GLN A 53 3.09 2.05 1.95
N ALA A 54 1.76 1.93 1.83
CA ALA A 54 0.91 3.09 1.64
C ALA A 54 0.97 4.00 2.87
N GLU A 55 0.78 3.47 4.08
CA GLU A 55 0.88 4.23 5.32
C GLU A 55 2.24 4.91 5.49
N LEU A 56 3.33 4.18 5.24
CA LEU A 56 4.69 4.71 5.31
C LEU A 56 4.94 5.78 4.25
N ARG A 57 4.45 5.61 3.02
CA ARG A 57 4.58 6.63 1.97
C ARG A 57 3.88 7.92 2.39
N THR A 58 2.70 7.83 3.00
CA THR A 58 2.00 9.02 3.49
C THR A 58 2.78 9.67 4.62
N ARG A 59 3.29 8.89 5.58
CA ARG A 59 4.09 9.41 6.71
C ARG A 59 5.43 10.02 6.26
N ALA A 60 6.08 9.43 5.27
CA ALA A 60 7.37 9.90 4.74
C ALA A 60 7.24 11.17 3.89
N ARG A 61 6.05 11.47 3.34
CA ARG A 61 5.83 12.66 2.48
C ARG A 61 5.48 13.94 3.24
N PHE A 62 5.19 13.87 4.55
CA PHE A 62 4.88 15.07 5.34
C PHE A 62 6.01 16.12 5.38
N PRO A 63 7.30 15.74 5.55
CA PRO A 63 8.40 16.70 5.54
C PRO A 63 8.54 17.44 4.20
N GLU A 64 8.26 16.77 3.08
CA GLU A 64 8.29 17.39 1.75
C GLU A 64 7.15 18.40 1.59
N MET A 65 5.94 18.07 2.06
CA MET A 65 4.82 19.00 2.07
C MET A 65 5.09 20.21 2.95
N GLN A 66 5.74 20.02 4.10
CA GLN A 66 6.16 21.14 4.95
C GLN A 66 7.20 22.00 4.25
N ARG A 67 8.20 21.40 3.60
CA ARG A 67 9.17 22.14 2.77
C ARG A 67 8.48 22.92 1.65
N TRP A 68 7.51 22.34 0.96
CA TRP A 68 6.75 23.03 -0.10
C TRP A 68 5.90 24.16 0.44
N ASN A 69 5.27 23.96 1.60
CA ASN A 69 4.53 25.02 2.28
C ASN A 69 5.46 26.17 2.65
N ASP A 70 6.62 25.87 3.25
CA ASP A 70 7.55 26.88 3.72
C ASP A 70 8.26 27.63 2.56
N SER A 71 8.53 26.96 1.43
CA SER A 71 9.33 27.53 0.33
C SER A 71 8.53 28.17 -0.80
N VAL A 72 7.33 27.69 -1.11
CA VAL A 72 6.56 28.14 -2.29
C VAL A 72 5.19 28.68 -1.91
N LEU A 73 4.43 27.94 -1.08
CA LEU A 73 3.02 28.28 -0.85
C LEU A 73 2.84 29.33 0.26
N GLN A 74 3.71 29.35 1.26
CA GLN A 74 3.66 30.21 2.46
C GLN A 74 2.26 30.30 3.07
N MET A 75 1.53 29.19 3.06
CA MET A 75 0.15 29.17 3.54
C MET A 75 0.15 28.95 5.04
N SER A 76 -0.30 29.97 5.78
CA SER A 76 -0.72 29.85 7.17
C SER A 76 -2.24 29.69 7.22
N ALA A 77 -2.74 28.91 8.19
CA ALA A 77 -4.19 28.86 8.44
C ALA A 77 -4.73 30.27 8.75
N PRO A 78 -5.92 30.65 8.24
CA PRO A 78 -6.51 31.96 8.50
C PRO A 78 -6.69 32.18 10.00
N SER A 79 -6.38 33.39 10.47
CA SER A 79 -6.61 33.72 11.89
C SER A 79 -8.11 33.87 12.17
N ALA A 80 -8.53 33.61 13.41
CA ALA A 80 -9.94 33.72 13.80
C ALA A 80 -10.54 35.11 13.54
N GLN A 81 -9.70 36.13 13.45
CA GLN A 81 -10.01 37.53 13.20
C GLN A 81 -10.26 37.82 11.71
N GLN A 82 -9.79 36.96 10.80
CA GLN A 82 -10.05 37.05 9.36
C GLN A 82 -11.42 36.49 8.96
N TYR A 83 -12.13 35.83 9.89
CA TYR A 83 -13.50 35.37 9.67
C TYR A 83 -14.51 36.43 10.11
N LEU A 84 -15.48 36.69 9.24
CA LEU A 84 -16.64 37.53 9.55
C LEU A 84 -17.53 36.83 10.57
N ARG A 85 -18.03 37.58 11.55
CA ARG A 85 -18.83 37.06 12.67
C ARG A 85 -20.33 37.09 12.42
N SER A 86 -20.76 37.82 11.41
CA SER A 86 -22.17 38.00 11.09
C SER A 86 -22.38 38.25 9.60
N PRO A 87 -23.48 37.75 9.00
CA PRO A 87 -23.87 38.10 7.63
C PRO A 87 -24.07 39.60 7.42
N VAL A 88 -24.36 40.37 8.49
CA VAL A 88 -24.45 41.83 8.42
C VAL A 88 -23.07 42.47 8.15
N GLN A 89 -21.99 41.90 8.72
CA GLN A 89 -20.61 42.35 8.44
C GLN A 89 -20.18 42.05 7.00
N LEU A 90 -20.71 40.98 6.41
CA LEU A 90 -20.50 40.70 4.99
C LEU A 90 -21.25 41.71 4.12
N ALA A 91 -22.50 42.03 4.45
CA ALA A 91 -23.29 43.01 3.71
C ALA A 91 -22.63 44.41 3.69
N SER A 92 -21.95 44.80 4.78
CA SER A 92 -21.20 46.07 4.82
C SER A 92 -19.97 46.12 3.91
N LEU A 93 -19.41 44.98 3.51
CA LEU A 93 -18.25 44.93 2.59
C LEU A 93 -18.64 45.07 1.11
N VAL A 94 -19.90 44.79 0.78
CA VAL A 94 -20.44 44.85 -0.59
C VAL A 94 -21.20 46.16 -0.83
N ALA A 95 -21.48 46.93 0.22
CA ALA A 95 -22.19 48.20 0.11
C ALA A 95 -21.36 49.22 -0.70
N PRO A 96 -21.92 49.84 -1.76
CA PRO A 96 -21.25 50.90 -2.51
C PRO A 96 -20.88 52.07 -1.59
N PRO A 97 -19.74 52.76 -1.83
CA PRO A 97 -19.43 53.97 -1.10
C PRO A 97 -20.56 55.01 -1.32
N PRO A 98 -20.94 55.77 -0.28
CA PRO A 98 -21.97 56.79 -0.44
C PRO A 98 -21.56 57.80 -1.50
N PRO A 99 -22.50 58.28 -2.34
CA PRO A 99 -22.19 59.25 -3.38
C PRO A 99 -21.59 60.53 -2.76
N ALA A 100 -20.53 61.03 -3.40
CA ALA A 100 -19.80 62.21 -2.92
C ALA A 100 -20.75 63.42 -2.79
N GLY A 101 -20.88 63.95 -1.58
CA GLY A 101 -21.74 65.09 -1.26
C GLY A 101 -22.96 64.77 -0.37
N MET A 102 -23.19 63.50 -0.01
CA MET A 102 -24.25 63.12 0.92
C MET A 102 -23.71 63.03 2.35
N ALA A 103 -24.34 63.76 3.29
CA ALA A 103 -24.02 63.64 4.72
C ALA A 103 -24.35 62.22 5.22
N PRO A 104 -23.66 61.69 6.26
CA PRO A 104 -23.82 60.32 6.74
C PRO A 104 -25.25 59.91 7.11
N ASP A 105 -26.12 60.89 7.38
CA ASP A 105 -27.51 60.67 7.79
C ASP A 105 -28.50 60.49 6.63
N ASP A 106 -28.10 60.77 5.38
CA ASP A 106 -28.98 60.79 4.20
C ASP A 106 -28.79 59.60 3.26
N SER A 107 -27.80 58.74 3.49
CA SER A 107 -27.71 57.47 2.77
C SER A 107 -28.85 56.57 3.23
N ALA A 108 -29.83 56.34 2.37
CA ALA A 108 -30.93 55.43 2.62
C ALA A 108 -30.40 54.05 3.05
N VAL A 109 -30.37 53.83 4.36
CA VAL A 109 -30.08 52.53 4.95
C VAL A 109 -31.20 51.60 4.51
N VAL A 110 -30.95 50.81 3.48
CA VAL A 110 -31.82 49.70 3.12
C VAL A 110 -31.77 48.71 4.28
N ARG A 111 -32.68 48.88 5.24
CA ARG A 111 -32.89 47.98 6.36
C ARG A 111 -33.56 46.73 5.82
N TYR A 112 -32.78 45.71 5.51
CA TYR A 112 -33.32 44.37 5.38
C TYR A 112 -33.92 44.02 6.74
N ALA A 113 -35.20 43.68 6.78
CA ALA A 113 -35.84 43.14 7.97
C ALA A 113 -35.25 41.76 8.26
N VAL A 114 -34.10 41.73 8.91
CA VAL A 114 -33.70 40.56 9.70
C VAL A 114 -34.54 40.66 10.96
N THR A 115 -35.52 39.77 11.09
CA THR A 115 -36.16 39.50 12.38
C THR A 115 -35.05 39.35 13.40
N ALA A 116 -34.99 40.26 14.38
CA ALA A 116 -34.09 40.11 15.50
C ALA A 116 -34.27 38.68 16.03
N PRO A 117 -33.19 37.89 16.23
CA PRO A 117 -33.34 36.66 16.95
C PRO A 117 -33.94 37.03 18.29
N THR A 118 -35.19 36.62 18.53
CA THR A 118 -35.60 36.30 19.89
C THR A 118 -34.46 35.49 20.49
N GLU A 119 -34.08 35.78 21.73
CA GLU A 119 -33.22 34.92 22.54
C GLU A 119 -33.94 33.58 22.77
N ALA A 120 -34.19 32.83 21.70
CA ALA A 120 -34.37 31.42 21.74
C ALA A 120 -32.98 30.90 22.08
N SER A 121 -32.85 30.41 23.31
CA SER A 121 -31.74 29.55 23.73
C SER A 121 -31.47 28.55 22.62
N ALA A 122 -30.43 28.83 21.83
CA ALA A 122 -30.00 27.93 20.78
C ALA A 122 -29.54 26.65 21.49
N PRO A 123 -29.98 25.46 21.07
CA PRO A 123 -29.32 24.25 21.54
C PRO A 123 -27.84 24.40 21.18
N THR A 124 -26.99 24.35 22.21
CA THR A 124 -25.54 24.28 22.11
C THR A 124 -25.19 23.10 21.20
N ALA A 125 -25.11 23.34 19.91
CA ALA A 125 -24.38 22.47 19.01
C ALA A 125 -22.92 22.57 19.46
N PRO A 126 -22.24 21.45 19.79
CA PRO A 126 -20.88 21.51 20.28
C PRO A 126 -20.01 22.06 19.16
N ILE A 127 -19.58 23.32 19.31
CA ILE A 127 -18.41 23.83 18.60
C ILE A 127 -17.26 22.97 19.11
N VAL A 128 -16.82 22.01 18.31
CA VAL A 128 -15.58 21.27 18.56
C VAL A 128 -14.44 22.29 18.43
N ARG A 129 -14.14 22.95 19.55
CA ARG A 129 -12.91 23.70 19.73
C ARG A 129 -11.79 22.69 19.83
N VAL A 130 -11.13 22.38 18.71
CA VAL A 130 -9.76 21.88 18.79
C VAL A 130 -8.88 23.10 19.11
N GLY A 131 -8.93 23.50 20.38
CA GLY A 131 -7.99 24.45 20.94
C GLY A 131 -6.74 23.69 21.31
N TYR A 132 -5.62 23.95 20.62
CA TYR A 132 -4.34 23.85 21.29
C TYR A 132 -4.29 25.03 22.25
N ALA A 133 -4.79 24.82 23.47
CA ALA A 133 -4.59 25.78 24.54
C ALA A 133 -3.08 25.84 24.80
N ARG A 134 -2.43 26.94 24.40
CA ARG A 134 -1.16 27.32 25.02
C ARG A 134 -1.51 27.86 26.39
N GLU A 135 -1.29 27.05 27.41
CA GLU A 135 -1.40 27.44 28.81
C GLU A 135 -0.51 28.67 29.06
N PRO A 136 -1.07 29.83 29.46
CA PRO A 136 -0.27 31.00 29.79
C PRO A 136 0.39 30.75 31.15
N GLY A 137 1.58 30.17 31.13
CA GLY A 137 2.35 29.88 32.34
C GLY A 137 3.50 28.89 32.18
N LEU A 138 3.66 28.21 31.03
CA LEU A 138 4.77 27.27 30.88
C LEU A 138 6.08 28.02 30.53
N ALA A 139 7.04 27.91 31.47
CA ALA A 139 8.45 28.21 31.29
C ALA A 139 8.98 27.66 29.93
N PRO A 140 10.06 28.25 29.36
CA PRO A 140 10.59 27.84 28.06
C PRO A 140 10.78 26.31 28.02
N PRO A 141 10.43 25.65 26.90
CA PRO A 141 10.43 24.20 26.82
C PRO A 141 11.85 23.70 27.07
N VAL A 142 12.05 23.01 28.19
CA VAL A 142 13.20 22.12 28.36
C VAL A 142 13.13 21.13 27.21
N ALA A 143 14.23 21.02 26.47
CA ALA A 143 14.35 20.16 25.31
C ALA A 143 13.99 18.71 25.70
N THR A 144 12.75 18.30 25.42
CA THR A 144 12.36 16.90 25.46
C THR A 144 13.06 16.24 24.29
N THR A 145 14.19 15.60 24.57
CA THR A 145 14.85 14.68 23.63
C THR A 145 13.83 13.65 23.17
N ALA A 146 13.53 13.68 21.87
CA ALA A 146 12.66 12.71 21.22
C ALA A 146 13.17 11.29 21.55
N ARG A 147 12.36 10.52 22.27
CA ARG A 147 12.68 9.13 22.56
C ARG A 147 12.40 8.33 21.30
N LEU A 148 13.46 7.95 20.60
CA LEU A 148 13.40 7.01 19.47
C LEU A 148 12.86 5.68 20.01
N ILE A 149 11.60 5.36 19.68
CA ILE A 149 11.07 4.02 19.89
C ILE A 149 11.50 3.19 18.68
N THR A 150 12.57 2.43 18.85
CA THR A 150 12.98 1.41 17.88
C THR A 150 11.94 0.30 17.90
N ALA A 151 11.03 0.30 16.93
CA ALA A 151 10.16 -0.84 16.68
C ALA A 151 11.03 -1.99 16.17
N GLY A 152 11.28 -2.99 17.04
CA GLY A 152 11.97 -4.20 16.66
C GLY A 152 11.11 -5.03 15.72
N TYR A 153 11.36 -4.94 14.42
CA TYR A 153 10.87 -5.93 13.46
C TYR A 153 11.69 -7.22 13.67
N GLN A 154 11.08 -8.22 14.31
CA GLN A 154 11.68 -9.55 14.36
C GLN A 154 11.43 -10.22 13.00
N ALA A 155 12.49 -10.31 12.19
CA ALA A 155 12.40 -11.00 10.91
C ALA A 155 12.00 -12.47 11.15
N PRO A 156 11.02 -13.00 10.39
CA PRO A 156 10.62 -14.39 10.55
C PRO A 156 11.81 -15.29 10.30
N VAL A 157 12.10 -16.19 11.26
CA VAL A 157 13.14 -17.21 11.12
C VAL A 157 12.77 -18.05 9.90
N LYS A 158 13.52 -17.89 8.81
CA LYS A 158 13.40 -18.78 7.64
C LYS A 158 13.65 -20.20 8.15
N PRO A 159 12.68 -21.12 8.06
CA PRO A 159 12.97 -22.52 8.35
C PRO A 159 14.09 -22.95 7.39
N ALA A 160 15.16 -23.50 7.94
CA ALA A 160 16.24 -24.05 7.14
C ALA A 160 15.65 -25.11 6.22
N TYR A 161 15.49 -24.77 4.94
CA TYR A 161 15.11 -25.72 3.91
C TYR A 161 16.19 -26.79 3.86
N ARG A 162 15.86 -27.99 4.35
CA ARG A 162 16.68 -29.18 4.15
C ARG A 162 16.31 -29.71 2.76
N PRO A 163 17.16 -29.56 1.73
CA PRO A 163 16.87 -30.18 0.46
C PRO A 163 16.75 -31.70 0.67
N PRO A 164 15.72 -32.37 0.12
CA PRO A 164 15.69 -33.82 0.10
C PRO A 164 16.95 -34.30 -0.61
N ALA A 165 17.58 -35.35 -0.07
CA ALA A 165 18.75 -35.96 -0.69
C ALA A 165 18.45 -36.22 -2.17
N SER A 166 19.27 -35.64 -3.06
CA SER A 166 19.22 -35.90 -4.49
C SER A 166 19.39 -37.40 -4.70
N VAL A 167 18.28 -38.12 -4.91
CA VAL A 167 18.32 -39.47 -5.46
C VAL A 167 18.82 -39.31 -6.88
N ARG A 168 20.11 -39.59 -7.09
CA ARG A 168 20.74 -39.60 -8.41
C ARG A 168 19.95 -40.58 -9.28
N PRO A 169 19.25 -40.14 -10.35
CA PRO A 169 18.69 -41.09 -11.29
C PRO A 169 19.84 -41.83 -11.95
N ALA A 170 19.78 -43.16 -11.96
CA ALA A 170 20.72 -44.00 -12.67
C ALA A 170 20.67 -43.63 -14.16
N SER A 171 21.78 -43.12 -14.70
CA SER A 171 21.89 -42.85 -16.13
C SER A 171 21.76 -44.17 -16.90
N PRO A 172 20.87 -44.27 -17.90
CA PRO A 172 20.87 -45.41 -18.80
C PRO A 172 22.19 -45.40 -19.57
N ARG A 173 23.00 -46.45 -19.40
CA ARG A 173 24.13 -46.75 -20.29
C ARG A 173 23.56 -47.04 -21.67
N VAL A 174 23.56 -46.03 -22.54
CA VAL A 174 23.40 -46.25 -23.98
C VAL A 174 24.79 -46.56 -24.51
N SER A 175 25.02 -47.82 -24.87
CA SER A 175 26.21 -48.23 -25.62
C SER A 175 26.15 -47.55 -27.00
N ALA A 176 26.95 -46.51 -27.20
CA ALA A 176 27.16 -45.93 -28.51
C ALA A 176 28.16 -46.80 -29.28
N THR A 177 27.65 -47.70 -30.12
CA THR A 177 28.41 -48.19 -31.28
C THR A 177 28.62 -47.00 -32.21
N SER A 178 29.88 -46.65 -32.43
CA SER A 178 30.25 -45.61 -33.38
C SER A 178 29.95 -46.07 -34.81
N MET A 179 29.13 -45.30 -35.53
CA MET A 179 29.26 -45.18 -36.97
C MET A 179 29.46 -43.70 -37.26
N ALA A 180 30.71 -43.34 -37.52
CA ALA A 180 31.09 -42.08 -38.12
C ALA A 180 30.75 -42.15 -39.62
N ALA A 181 30.00 -41.16 -40.11
CA ALA A 181 30.15 -40.53 -41.43
C ALA A 181 28.96 -39.59 -41.67
N ASP A 182 29.27 -38.39 -42.19
CA ASP A 182 28.35 -37.45 -42.85
C ASP A 182 27.22 -36.88 -41.98
N ILE A 183 27.07 -35.57 -41.76
CA ILE A 183 27.14 -34.47 -42.71
C ILE A 183 27.56 -33.21 -41.92
N GLY A 184 28.69 -32.62 -42.31
CA GLY A 184 28.98 -31.24 -42.01
C GLY A 184 28.20 -30.31 -42.95
N ALA A 185 27.96 -29.09 -42.47
CA ALA A 185 27.39 -27.92 -43.14
C ALA A 185 25.89 -27.70 -42.88
N SER A 186 25.59 -26.76 -41.98
CA SER A 186 24.95 -25.49 -42.39
C SER A 186 24.60 -24.61 -41.18
N LEU A 187 24.90 -23.32 -41.31
CA LEU A 187 24.33 -22.17 -40.61
C LEU A 187 24.79 -21.90 -39.17
N ASP A 188 26.01 -21.40 -39.11
CA ASP A 188 26.36 -20.19 -38.36
C ASP A 188 25.59 -18.99 -38.95
N ALA A 189 24.72 -18.32 -38.17
CA ALA A 189 24.21 -16.97 -38.43
C ALA A 189 23.29 -16.49 -37.28
N ALA A 190 23.86 -15.84 -36.28
CA ALA A 190 23.14 -14.91 -35.41
C ALA A 190 23.36 -13.47 -35.91
N PRO A 191 22.33 -12.61 -35.96
CA PRO A 191 22.56 -11.17 -35.97
C PRO A 191 22.04 -10.48 -34.70
N ALA A 192 23.03 -9.97 -33.96
CA ALA A 192 23.16 -8.62 -33.41
C ALA A 192 21.94 -7.88 -32.81
N VAL A 193 22.11 -7.61 -31.52
CA VAL A 193 21.44 -6.60 -30.68
C VAL A 193 21.65 -5.19 -31.24
N GLY A 194 20.56 -4.47 -31.51
CA GLY A 194 20.57 -3.05 -31.88
C GLY A 194 20.47 -2.14 -30.66
N ALA A 195 21.45 -1.25 -30.51
CA ALA A 195 21.53 -0.18 -29.50
C ALA A 195 20.63 1.03 -29.86
N PRO A 196 20.29 1.91 -28.88
CA PRO A 196 19.19 2.87 -28.97
C PRO A 196 19.51 4.12 -29.81
N ARG A 197 18.52 4.63 -30.54
CA ARG A 197 18.60 5.90 -31.28
C ARG A 197 18.24 7.08 -30.38
N ASP A 198 19.19 7.99 -30.25
CA ASP A 198 19.03 9.35 -29.75
C ASP A 198 17.95 10.11 -30.55
N LEU A 199 17.00 10.72 -29.85
CA LEU A 199 16.08 11.71 -30.40
C LEU A 199 16.21 13.00 -29.58
N LEU A 200 17.11 13.87 -30.04
CA LEU A 200 17.11 15.29 -29.72
C LEU A 200 17.39 16.06 -31.02
N PRO A 201 16.45 16.90 -31.47
CA PRO A 201 16.77 18.15 -32.14
C PRO A 201 16.16 19.30 -31.29
N ASP A 202 16.94 20.22 -30.73
CA ASP A 202 17.44 21.44 -31.39
C ASP A 202 16.34 22.04 -32.28
N GLY A 203 15.60 23.07 -31.86
CA GLY A 203 16.14 24.42 -31.65
C GLY A 203 16.08 25.17 -32.98
N GLY A 204 15.04 26.00 -33.19
CA GLY A 204 15.00 26.85 -34.39
C GLY A 204 13.67 27.52 -34.69
N GLN A 205 13.68 28.85 -34.48
CA GLN A 205 12.78 29.91 -35.00
C GLN A 205 11.43 30.11 -34.29
#